data_AF-A0A517N2J8-F1
#
_entry.id   AF-A0A517N2J8-F1
#
_cell.length_a   1.000
_cell.length_b   1.000
_cell.length_c   1.000
_cell.angle_alpha   90.00
_cell.angle_beta   90.00
_cell.angle_gamma   90.00
#
_symmetry.space_group_name_H-M   'P 1'
#
loop_
_entity.id
_entity.type
_entity.pdbx_description
1 polymer ?
#
loop_
_entity_poly.entity_id
_entity_poly.type
_entity_poly.pdbx_seq_one_letter_code
_entity_poly.pdbx_strand_id
1 'polypeptide(L)'
;MTGGEVGSNARIDSRSTFNVSGGSIAYSLAVTSGGHFNMSGTAVVNAPRIIGGATATVTGGVVASSLNASSGSVVTLSGGAIGGRADCSAGSDVTFQGAEFQLNGTPIAGLVSPGDTTTLTVPEGSLFSGTLADGTPLTAQPTPPMQTTTARPTVSTCSLGSVIDATAVPEPTSLLLLSLASALTVRRPRRYLTR
;
A
#
# COMPACT_ATOMS: atom_id res chain seq x y z
N MET A 1 4.08 16.58 6.07
CA MET A 1 5.48 16.38 6.51
C MET A 1 6.25 15.76 5.36
N THR A 2 7.39 16.34 4.99
CA THR A 2 8.24 15.88 3.88
C THR A 2 9.63 15.41 4.35
N GLY A 3 9.93 15.53 5.64
CA GLY A 3 11.19 15.16 6.29
C GLY A 3 11.15 15.44 7.80
N GLY A 4 12.21 15.04 8.51
CA GLY A 4 12.32 15.17 9.97
C GLY A 4 11.76 13.96 10.73
N GLU A 5 11.52 14.15 12.03
CA GLU A 5 10.93 13.15 12.91
C GLU A 5 9.73 13.74 13.65
N VAL A 6 8.61 13.02 13.65
CA VAL A 6 7.54 13.23 14.62
C VAL A 6 7.79 12.25 15.77
N GLY A 7 7.82 12.79 16.98
CA GLY A 7 8.03 12.01 18.19
C GLY A 7 6.92 10.98 18.44
N SER A 8 7.00 10.32 19.60
CA SER A 8 6.05 9.28 19.96
C SER A 8 4.67 9.84 20.33
N ASN A 9 3.63 9.03 20.17
CA ASN A 9 2.24 9.33 20.54
C ASN A 9 1.60 10.47 19.74
N ALA A 10 2.00 10.62 18.48
CA ALA A 10 1.30 11.48 17.55
C ALA A 10 -0.17 11.06 17.46
N ARG A 11 -1.08 12.03 17.49
CA ARG A 11 -2.52 11.80 17.42
C ARG A 11 -3.14 12.64 16.32
N ILE A 12 -3.94 12.00 15.49
CA ILE A 12 -4.75 12.64 14.47
C ILE A 12 -6.20 12.58 14.95
N ASP A 13 -6.71 13.72 15.38
CA ASP A 13 -8.05 13.84 15.92
C ASP A 13 -9.12 13.93 14.81
N SER A 14 -10.39 13.85 15.21
CA SER A 14 -11.54 13.95 14.31
C SER A 14 -11.45 15.17 13.40
N ARG A 15 -11.80 15.00 12.12
CA ARG A 15 -11.79 16.04 11.08
C ARG A 15 -10.41 16.61 10.79
N SER A 16 -9.34 15.94 11.22
CA SER A 16 -7.96 16.30 10.90
C SER A 16 -7.41 15.40 9.82
N THR A 17 -6.54 15.97 8.98
CA THR A 17 -5.80 15.21 7.97
C THR A 17 -4.31 15.40 8.20
N PHE A 18 -3.57 14.29 8.28
CA PHE A 18 -2.13 14.32 8.36
C PHE A 18 -1.52 13.64 7.14
N ASN A 19 -0.76 14.42 6.38
CA ASN A 19 -0.08 13.96 5.17
C ASN A 19 1.42 13.82 5.46
N VAL A 20 1.99 12.65 5.19
CA VAL A 20 3.43 12.38 5.30
C VAL A 20 3.96 11.78 4.00
N SER A 21 4.98 12.40 3.42
CA SER A 21 5.66 11.91 2.21
C SER A 21 7.15 11.62 2.42
N GLY A 22 7.67 11.91 3.60
CA GLY A 22 9.06 11.66 3.99
C GLY A 22 9.29 11.91 5.48
N GLY A 23 10.45 11.45 5.98
CA GLY A 23 10.79 11.47 7.40
C GLY A 23 10.24 10.26 8.17
N SER A 24 10.28 10.33 9.50
CA SER A 24 9.87 9.23 10.38
C SER A 24 8.81 9.66 11.40
N ILE A 25 7.94 8.73 11.77
CA ILE A 25 7.07 8.86 12.94
C ILE A 25 7.45 7.74 13.91
N ALA A 26 7.93 8.14 15.09
CA ALA A 26 8.69 7.29 15.99
C ALA A 26 7.91 6.07 16.49
N TYR A 27 6.86 6.27 17.32
CA TYR A 27 6.02 5.19 17.85
C TYR A 27 4.59 5.67 18.06
N SER A 28 3.63 4.78 17.81
CA SER A 28 2.22 4.92 18.21
C SER A 28 1.52 6.13 17.61
N LEU A 29 1.50 6.23 16.28
CA LEU A 29 0.58 7.14 15.60
C LEU A 29 -0.86 6.64 15.81
N ALA A 30 -1.70 7.41 16.49
CA ALA A 30 -3.11 7.10 16.66
C ALA A 30 -3.97 7.96 15.73
N VAL A 31 -4.71 7.34 14.82
CA VAL A 31 -5.70 7.99 13.98
C VAL A 31 -7.07 7.68 14.56
N THR A 32 -7.76 8.72 15.04
CA THR A 32 -9.02 8.58 15.77
C THR A 32 -10.21 8.77 14.83
N SER A 33 -11.42 8.47 15.32
CA SER A 33 -12.65 8.54 14.52
C SER A 33 -12.81 9.88 13.79
N GLY A 34 -13.02 9.82 12.47
CA GLY A 34 -13.08 10.98 11.58
C GLY A 34 -11.72 11.61 11.24
N GLY A 35 -10.61 11.05 11.71
CA GLY A 35 -9.25 11.43 11.33
C GLY A 35 -8.79 10.72 10.06
N HIS A 36 -7.94 11.39 9.30
CA HIS A 36 -7.42 10.90 8.02
C HIS A 36 -5.90 10.91 8.02
N PHE A 37 -5.29 9.75 7.78
CA PHE A 37 -3.84 9.61 7.66
C PHE A 37 -3.45 9.23 6.23
N ASN A 38 -2.63 10.05 5.59
CA ASN A 38 -2.15 9.80 4.24
C ASN A 38 -0.62 9.67 4.24
N MET A 39 -0.14 8.55 3.72
CA MET A 39 1.28 8.20 3.68
C MET A 39 1.72 7.91 2.26
N SER A 40 2.82 8.53 1.83
CA SER A 40 3.43 8.33 0.51
C SER A 40 4.95 8.49 0.56
N GLY A 41 5.60 8.35 -0.59
CA GLY A 41 7.03 8.64 -0.76
C GLY A 41 7.92 7.71 0.08
N THR A 42 8.83 8.29 0.86
CA THR A 42 9.83 7.57 1.67
C THR A 42 9.55 7.63 3.17
N ALA A 43 8.31 7.96 3.55
CA ALA A 43 7.92 8.03 4.94
C ALA A 43 8.12 6.68 5.66
N VAL A 44 8.53 6.73 6.93
CA VAL A 44 8.60 5.55 7.80
C VAL A 44 7.71 5.77 9.01
N VAL A 45 6.74 4.89 9.22
CA VAL A 45 5.81 5.01 10.35
C VAL A 45 5.81 3.72 11.16
N ASN A 46 6.03 3.85 12.46
CA ASN A 46 6.03 2.72 13.35
C ASN A 46 4.68 2.56 14.03
N ALA A 47 4.09 1.37 13.91
CA ALA A 47 2.89 0.96 14.61
C ALA A 47 1.67 1.92 14.47
N PRO A 48 1.28 2.38 13.26
CA PRO A 48 0.07 3.17 13.12
C PRO A 48 -1.16 2.38 13.57
N ARG A 49 -1.98 3.03 14.41
CA ARG A 49 -3.26 2.51 14.88
C ARG A 49 -4.40 3.34 14.32
N ILE A 50 -5.19 2.71 13.45
CA ILE A 50 -6.35 3.29 12.78
C ILE A 50 -7.59 2.85 13.56
N ILE A 51 -8.20 3.78 14.29
CA ILE A 51 -9.32 3.50 15.21
C ILE A 51 -10.64 3.54 14.41
N GLY A 52 -11.71 2.94 14.92
CA GLY A 52 -13.03 2.93 14.28
C GLY A 52 -13.53 4.30 13.83
N GLY A 53 -13.97 4.39 12.57
CA GLY A 53 -14.36 5.61 11.88
C GLY A 53 -13.20 6.46 11.37
N ALA A 54 -11.94 6.06 11.58
CA ALA A 54 -10.77 6.70 10.99
C ALA A 54 -10.43 6.08 9.63
N THR A 55 -9.72 6.84 8.79
CA THR A 55 -9.23 6.33 7.51
C THR A 55 -7.72 6.46 7.38
N ALA A 56 -7.09 5.50 6.70
CA ALA A 56 -5.69 5.57 6.32
C ALA A 56 -5.49 5.19 4.85
N THR A 57 -4.70 5.99 4.13
CA THR A 57 -4.30 5.70 2.76
C THR A 57 -2.78 5.64 2.69
N VAL A 58 -2.24 4.50 2.25
CA VAL A 58 -0.80 4.28 2.07
C VAL A 58 -0.53 4.00 0.60
N THR A 59 0.15 4.93 -0.06
CA THR A 59 0.53 4.82 -1.48
C THR A 59 2.04 4.62 -1.67
N GLY A 60 2.81 4.61 -0.58
CA GLY A 60 4.26 4.45 -0.57
C GLY A 60 4.82 4.51 0.85
N GLY A 61 6.14 4.33 0.98
CA GLY A 61 6.86 4.36 2.25
C GLY A 61 6.88 3.00 2.97
N VAL A 62 7.21 3.02 4.26
CA VAL A 62 7.39 1.82 5.09
C VAL A 62 6.63 1.91 6.40
N VAL A 63 5.69 0.99 6.62
CA VAL A 63 5.14 0.74 7.96
C VAL A 63 6.07 -0.23 8.68
N ALA A 64 6.92 0.29 9.57
CA ALA A 64 8.11 -0.43 10.04
C ALA A 64 7.81 -1.66 10.93
N SER A 65 6.74 -1.63 11.72
CA SER A 65 6.44 -2.69 12.71
C SER A 65 5.09 -3.36 12.50
N SER A 66 3.98 -2.70 12.81
CA SER A 66 2.66 -3.27 12.54
C SER A 66 1.69 -2.20 12.06
N LEU A 67 0.73 -2.58 11.22
CA LEU A 67 -0.43 -1.76 10.91
C LEU A 67 -1.60 -2.31 11.74
N ASN A 68 -2.20 -1.50 12.60
CA ASN A 68 -3.34 -1.93 13.42
C ASN A 68 -4.62 -1.23 12.95
N ALA A 69 -5.52 -1.96 12.29
CA ALA A 69 -6.82 -1.48 11.86
C ALA A 69 -7.90 -2.00 12.84
N SER A 70 -8.52 -1.10 13.59
CA SER A 70 -9.59 -1.45 14.53
C SER A 70 -10.94 -1.58 13.83
N SER A 71 -11.92 -2.21 14.48
CA SER A 71 -13.29 -2.35 13.94
C SER A 71 -13.87 -1.00 13.51
N GLY A 72 -14.47 -0.93 12.32
CA GLY A 72 -15.02 0.27 11.69
C GLY A 72 -13.99 1.22 11.09
N SER A 73 -12.70 0.88 11.07
CA SER A 73 -11.68 1.66 10.34
C SER A 73 -11.65 1.29 8.86
N VAL A 74 -11.19 2.22 8.02
CA VAL A 74 -10.99 2.00 6.59
C VAL A 74 -9.53 2.22 6.24
N VAL A 75 -8.86 1.22 5.66
CA VAL A 75 -7.46 1.30 5.25
C VAL A 75 -7.33 0.95 3.78
N THR A 76 -6.68 1.80 2.99
CA THR A 76 -6.36 1.53 1.60
C THR A 76 -4.85 1.47 1.42
N LEU A 77 -4.36 0.38 0.83
CA LEU A 77 -2.96 0.12 0.55
C LEU A 77 -2.78 -0.02 -0.97
N SER A 78 -2.14 0.96 -1.60
CA SER A 78 -1.82 0.93 -3.04
C SER A 78 -0.32 0.90 -3.30
N GLY A 79 0.50 0.91 -2.25
CA GLY A 79 1.95 0.88 -2.36
C GLY A 79 2.65 0.83 -1.01
N GLY A 80 3.98 0.87 -1.07
CA GLY A 80 4.87 0.79 0.08
C GLY A 80 5.03 -0.62 0.63
N ALA A 81 5.71 -0.71 1.78
CA ALA A 81 6.00 -1.97 2.44
C ALA A 81 5.49 -1.98 3.88
N ILE A 82 4.96 -3.12 4.33
CA ILE A 82 4.66 -3.38 5.74
C ILE A 82 5.77 -4.31 6.25
N GLY A 83 6.63 -3.79 7.11
CA GLY A 83 7.82 -4.50 7.62
C GLY A 83 7.49 -5.62 8.62
N GLY A 84 6.33 -5.57 9.26
CA GLY A 84 5.85 -6.66 10.13
C GLY A 84 4.41 -7.06 9.84
N ARG A 85 3.51 -6.88 10.81
CA ARG A 85 2.16 -7.47 10.79
C ARG A 85 1.09 -6.47 10.39
N ALA A 86 0.00 -6.91 9.77
CA ALA A 86 -1.18 -6.08 9.55
C ALA A 86 -2.35 -6.64 10.38
N ASP A 87 -2.47 -6.17 11.61
CA ASP A 87 -3.50 -6.60 12.56
C ASP A 87 -4.81 -5.86 12.26
N CYS A 88 -5.70 -6.48 11.50
CA CYS A 88 -7.04 -5.93 11.23
C CYS A 88 -8.10 -6.65 12.06
N SER A 89 -8.88 -5.88 12.80
CA SER A 89 -9.95 -6.40 13.66
C SER A 89 -11.21 -6.65 12.85
N ALA A 90 -12.04 -7.59 13.30
CA ALA A 90 -13.34 -7.85 12.68
C ALA A 90 -14.15 -6.56 12.50
N GLY A 91 -14.66 -6.34 11.28
CA GLY A 91 -15.39 -5.13 10.90
C GLY A 91 -14.51 -3.93 10.52
N SER A 92 -13.18 -4.06 10.41
CA SER A 92 -12.38 -3.10 9.65
C SER A 92 -12.47 -3.40 8.15
N ASP A 93 -12.39 -2.39 7.30
CA ASP A 93 -12.33 -2.54 5.84
C ASP A 93 -10.91 -2.25 5.36
N VAL A 94 -10.27 -3.24 4.73
CA VAL A 94 -8.90 -3.12 4.24
C VAL A 94 -8.86 -3.43 2.76
N THR A 95 -8.56 -2.42 1.95
CA THR A 95 -8.49 -2.50 0.49
C THR A 95 -7.03 -2.57 0.05
N PHE A 96 -6.72 -3.53 -0.82
CA PHE A 96 -5.43 -3.58 -1.52
C PHE A 96 -5.63 -3.15 -2.98
N GLN A 97 -4.81 -2.26 -3.49
CA GLN A 97 -4.89 -1.81 -4.88
C GLN A 97 -3.60 -2.20 -5.60
N GLY A 98 -3.74 -2.87 -6.74
CA GLY A 98 -2.62 -3.53 -7.38
C GLY A 98 -3.03 -4.43 -8.53
N ALA A 99 -2.22 -5.43 -8.85
CA ALA A 99 -2.43 -6.40 -9.90
C ALA A 99 -1.93 -7.79 -9.46
N GLU A 100 -2.22 -8.80 -10.29
CA GLU A 100 -1.69 -10.17 -10.14
C GLU A 100 -2.03 -10.83 -8.79
N PHE A 101 -3.15 -10.44 -8.20
CA PHE A 101 -3.60 -10.98 -6.92
C PHE A 101 -3.94 -12.47 -7.03
N GLN A 102 -3.35 -13.25 -6.14
CA GLN A 102 -3.42 -14.70 -6.12
C GLN A 102 -3.68 -15.19 -4.69
N LEU A 103 -4.42 -16.30 -4.60
CA LEU A 103 -4.62 -17.06 -3.38
C LEU A 103 -4.04 -18.46 -3.57
N ASN A 104 -3.03 -18.81 -2.78
CA ASN A 104 -2.25 -20.05 -2.92
C ASN A 104 -1.71 -20.25 -4.34
N GLY A 105 -1.24 -19.16 -4.99
CA GLY A 105 -0.77 -19.18 -6.38
C GLY A 105 -1.86 -19.31 -7.45
N THR A 106 -3.14 -19.33 -7.06
CA THR A 106 -4.27 -19.31 -8.00
C THR A 106 -4.77 -17.88 -8.16
N PRO A 107 -4.88 -17.32 -9.38
CA PRO A 107 -5.44 -15.99 -9.60
C PRO A 107 -6.84 -15.85 -9.00
N ILE A 108 -7.09 -14.72 -8.34
CA ILE A 108 -8.41 -14.44 -7.75
C ILE A 108 -9.40 -14.08 -8.87
N ALA A 109 -10.51 -14.82 -8.94
CA ALA A 109 -11.54 -14.60 -9.94
C ALA A 109 -12.20 -13.22 -9.79
N GLY A 110 -12.55 -12.61 -10.92
CA GLY A 110 -13.20 -11.30 -10.96
C GLY A 110 -12.24 -10.11 -10.89
N LEU A 111 -10.93 -10.33 -10.95
CA LEU A 111 -9.89 -9.27 -11.03
C LEU A 111 -9.14 -9.38 -12.37
N VAL A 112 -9.84 -9.17 -13.48
CA VAL A 112 -9.30 -9.41 -14.83
C VAL A 112 -8.86 -8.11 -15.50
N SER A 113 -9.61 -7.03 -15.29
CA SER A 113 -9.41 -5.74 -15.92
C SER A 113 -9.16 -4.65 -14.88
N PRO A 114 -8.38 -3.60 -15.21
CA PRO A 114 -8.27 -2.42 -14.37
C PRO A 114 -9.63 -1.85 -13.97
N GLY A 115 -9.80 -1.55 -12.68
CA GLY A 115 -11.04 -1.09 -12.06
C GLY A 115 -11.89 -2.20 -11.47
N ASP A 116 -11.62 -3.47 -11.80
CA ASP A 116 -12.33 -4.60 -11.20
C ASP A 116 -12.12 -4.64 -9.68
N THR A 117 -13.19 -4.96 -8.95
CA THR A 117 -13.18 -5.15 -7.50
C THR A 117 -13.83 -6.46 -7.10
N THR A 118 -13.25 -7.15 -6.13
CA THR A 118 -13.85 -8.35 -5.54
C THR A 118 -13.62 -8.36 -4.04
N THR A 119 -14.60 -8.88 -3.30
CA THR A 119 -14.51 -9.12 -1.86
C THR A 119 -13.97 -10.52 -1.61
N LEU A 120 -12.85 -10.65 -0.92
CA LEU A 120 -12.24 -11.96 -0.66
C LEU A 120 -12.25 -12.35 0.82
N THR A 121 -12.73 -13.56 1.11
CA THR A 121 -12.45 -14.24 2.38
C THR A 121 -11.20 -15.09 2.22
N VAL A 122 -10.12 -14.73 2.89
CA VAL A 122 -8.80 -15.39 2.79
C VAL A 122 -8.68 -16.45 3.90
N PRO A 123 -8.72 -17.75 3.61
CA PRO A 123 -8.69 -18.78 4.66
C PRO A 123 -7.41 -18.75 5.50
N GLU A 124 -7.49 -19.19 6.76
CA GLU A 124 -6.31 -19.33 7.61
C GLU A 124 -5.23 -20.20 6.95
N GLY A 125 -3.96 -19.80 7.10
CA GLY A 125 -2.81 -20.51 6.55
C GLY A 125 -2.60 -20.38 5.04
N SER A 126 -3.55 -19.79 4.30
CA SER A 126 -3.39 -19.56 2.86
C SER A 126 -2.39 -18.44 2.55
N LEU A 127 -1.82 -18.45 1.35
CA LEU A 127 -0.92 -17.42 0.87
C LEU A 127 -1.68 -16.43 -0.02
N PHE A 128 -1.88 -15.21 0.44
CA PHE A 128 -2.34 -14.10 -0.40
C PHE A 128 -1.11 -13.37 -0.95
N SER A 129 -1.01 -13.23 -2.26
CA SER A 129 0.11 -12.55 -2.91
C SER A 129 -0.36 -11.69 -4.07
N GLY A 130 0.45 -10.73 -4.48
CA GLY A 130 0.20 -9.89 -5.66
C GLY A 130 1.24 -8.78 -5.77
N THR A 131 0.97 -7.80 -6.61
CA THR A 131 1.80 -6.63 -6.83
C THR A 131 0.96 -5.39 -6.56
N LEU A 132 1.36 -4.50 -5.65
CA LEU A 132 0.64 -3.26 -5.38
C LEU A 132 0.71 -2.29 -6.57
N ALA A 133 -0.13 -1.26 -6.58
CA ALA A 133 -0.21 -0.30 -7.69
C ALA A 133 1.09 0.49 -7.94
N ASP A 134 1.97 0.59 -6.94
CA ASP A 134 3.31 1.17 -7.08
C ASP A 134 4.38 0.17 -7.59
N GLY A 135 3.98 -1.07 -7.88
CA GLY A 135 4.87 -2.15 -8.29
C GLY A 135 5.49 -2.94 -7.14
N THR A 136 5.19 -2.61 -5.88
CA THR A 136 5.76 -3.31 -4.73
C THR A 136 5.12 -4.70 -4.58
N PRO A 137 5.91 -5.79 -4.52
CA PRO A 137 5.36 -7.12 -4.26
C PRO A 137 4.73 -7.20 -2.86
N LEU A 138 3.54 -7.79 -2.78
CA LEU A 138 2.83 -8.08 -1.55
C LEU A 138 2.80 -9.59 -1.32
N THR A 139 3.05 -10.00 -0.09
CA THR A 139 2.82 -11.37 0.37
C THR A 139 2.27 -11.33 1.78
N ALA A 140 1.14 -12.00 1.98
CA ALA A 140 0.47 -12.11 3.27
C ALA A 140 0.00 -13.53 3.53
N GLN A 141 0.07 -13.93 4.79
CA GLN A 141 -0.38 -15.25 5.22
C GLN A 141 -1.21 -15.07 6.47
N PRO A 142 -2.53 -15.28 6.40
CA PRO A 142 -3.37 -15.31 7.59
C PRO A 142 -2.80 -16.29 8.60
N THR A 143 -2.41 -15.76 9.74
CA THR A 143 -2.18 -16.58 10.91
C THR A 143 -3.44 -16.55 11.75
N PRO A 144 -3.80 -17.64 12.42
CA PRO A 144 -4.80 -17.58 13.48
C PRO A 144 -4.42 -16.47 14.48
N PRO A 145 -5.36 -15.97 15.30
CA PRO A 145 -5.03 -15.15 16.46
C PRO A 145 -4.16 -15.96 17.42
N MET A 146 -2.85 -16.05 17.14
CA MET A 146 -1.89 -16.74 17.97
C MET A 146 -1.36 -15.78 19.03
N GLN A 147 -1.56 -16.19 20.28
CA GLN A 147 -0.77 -15.73 21.41
C GLN A 147 0.72 -15.84 21.04
N THR A 148 1.37 -14.68 20.96
CA THR A 148 2.81 -14.44 21.11
C THR A 148 3.75 -15.60 20.78
N THR A 149 4.40 -15.56 19.61
CA THR A 149 5.78 -16.04 19.43
C THR A 149 6.43 -15.44 18.16
N THR A 150 7.75 -15.46 18.14
CA THR A 150 8.66 -14.45 17.58
C THR A 150 9.13 -14.70 16.13
N ALA A 151 9.21 -13.61 15.36
CA ALA A 151 10.05 -13.33 14.18
C ALA A 151 9.99 -14.19 12.89
N ARG A 152 9.20 -13.68 11.92
CA ARG A 152 9.51 -13.51 10.49
C ARG A 152 8.61 -12.38 9.95
N PRO A 153 8.94 -11.68 8.85
CA PRO A 153 8.02 -10.73 8.24
C PRO A 153 6.88 -11.53 7.62
N THR A 154 5.84 -11.75 8.42
CA THR A 154 4.62 -12.44 8.06
C THR A 154 3.51 -11.44 8.29
N VAL A 155 2.83 -11.04 7.23
CA VAL A 155 1.59 -10.28 7.35
C VAL A 155 0.55 -11.26 7.90
N SER A 156 0.50 -11.37 9.23
CA SER A 156 -0.61 -11.97 9.99
C SER A 156 -1.85 -11.16 9.62
N THR A 157 -2.81 -11.77 8.93
CA THR A 157 -3.92 -11.01 8.34
C THR A 157 -5.01 -10.67 9.34
N CYS A 158 -5.72 -9.61 8.97
CA CYS A 158 -7.10 -9.31 9.28
C CYS A 158 -7.93 -10.54 9.70
N SER A 159 -8.55 -10.51 10.89
CA SER A 159 -9.54 -11.51 11.26
C SER A 159 -10.74 -11.41 10.31
N LEU A 160 -11.13 -12.54 9.73
CA LEU A 160 -12.07 -12.68 8.61
C LEU A 160 -13.52 -12.36 9.01
N GLY A 161 -13.79 -11.07 9.17
CA GLY A 161 -15.06 -10.43 8.85
C GLY A 161 -14.86 -9.15 8.03
N SER A 162 -13.61 -8.88 7.63
CA SER A 162 -13.19 -7.70 6.88
C SER A 162 -13.30 -7.97 5.39
N VAL A 163 -14.00 -7.10 4.68
CA VAL A 163 -14.07 -7.12 3.23
C VAL A 163 -12.69 -6.70 2.70
N ILE A 164 -12.02 -7.60 1.99
CA ILE A 164 -10.84 -7.27 1.20
C ILE A 164 -11.33 -6.89 -0.19
N ASP A 165 -11.36 -5.60 -0.50
CA ASP A 165 -11.52 -5.12 -1.87
C ASP A 165 -10.15 -5.06 -2.52
N ALA A 166 -9.98 -5.82 -3.60
CA ALA A 166 -8.82 -5.71 -4.47
C ALA A 166 -9.19 -4.88 -5.70
N THR A 167 -8.56 -3.73 -5.96
CA THR A 167 -8.80 -2.99 -7.22
C THR A 167 -7.63 -3.16 -8.16
N ALA A 168 -7.91 -3.66 -9.38
CA ALA A 168 -6.92 -3.68 -10.44
C ALA A 168 -6.56 -2.25 -10.86
N VAL A 169 -5.31 -1.80 -10.69
CA VAL A 169 -4.88 -0.47 -11.18
C VAL A 169 -4.20 -0.66 -12.53
N PRO A 170 -4.52 0.13 -13.58
CA PRO A 170 -3.81 0.01 -14.84
C PRO A 170 -2.33 0.26 -14.60
N GLU A 171 -1.46 -0.60 -15.14
CA GLU A 171 -0.02 -0.36 -15.06
C GLU A 171 0.27 1.07 -15.54
N PRO A 172 1.22 1.79 -14.91
CA PRO A 172 1.63 3.10 -15.39
C PRO A 172 2.23 2.89 -16.77
N THR A 173 1.38 3.04 -17.78
CA THR A 173 1.75 2.96 -19.19
C THR A 173 3.01 3.79 -19.36
N SER A 174 4.05 3.15 -19.88
CA SER A 174 5.35 3.69 -20.28
C SER A 174 5.23 4.75 -21.40
N LEU A 175 4.16 5.55 -21.40
CA LEU A 175 3.75 6.58 -22.34
C LEU A 175 4.76 7.73 -22.48
N LEU A 176 5.80 7.78 -21.64
CA LEU A 176 6.87 8.77 -21.73
C LEU A 176 8.08 8.31 -22.55
N LEU A 177 8.20 7.03 -22.94
CA LEU A 177 9.40 6.53 -23.64
C LEU A 177 9.31 6.55 -25.18
N LEU A 178 8.15 6.87 -25.79
CA LEU A 178 8.01 6.88 -27.24
C LEU A 178 8.12 8.26 -27.93
N SER A 179 8.23 9.37 -27.20
CA SER A 179 8.24 10.72 -27.81
C SER A 179 9.63 11.31 -28.10
N LEU A 180 10.74 10.67 -27.68
CA LEU A 180 12.09 11.21 -27.90
C LEU A 180 12.87 10.60 -29.08
N ALA A 181 12.34 9.57 -29.76
CA ALA A 181 13.04 8.95 -30.89
C ALA A 181 12.90 9.69 -32.24
N SER A 182 12.11 10.77 -32.32
CA SER A 182 11.79 11.42 -33.61
C SER A 182 12.57 12.71 -33.93
N ALA A 183 13.52 13.14 -33.09
CA ALA A 183 14.20 14.43 -33.25
C ALA A 183 15.68 14.37 -33.70
N LEU A 184 16.22 13.20 -34.08
CA LEU A 184 17.54 13.09 -34.70
C LEU A 184 17.47 12.83 -36.22
N THR A 185 16.84 13.75 -36.96
CA THR A 185 17.14 13.88 -38.39
C THR A 185 18.55 14.44 -38.56
N VAL A 186 19.49 13.54 -38.82
CA VAL A 186 20.88 13.78 -39.19
C VAL A 186 20.96 14.77 -40.36
N ARG A 187 21.38 16.01 -40.09
CA ARG A 187 21.68 17.02 -41.11
C ARG A 187 23.08 16.74 -41.68
N ARG A 188 23.15 16.03 -42.82
CA ARG A 188 24.42 15.79 -43.54
C ARG A 188 24.97 17.11 -44.12
N PRO A 189 26.25 17.46 -43.92
CA PRO A 189 26.86 18.61 -44.60
C PRO A 189 27.15 18.30 -46.07
N ARG A 190 26.76 19.21 -46.97
CA ARG A 190 27.06 19.20 -48.40
C ARG A 190 28.52 19.60 -48.63
N ARG A 191 29.33 18.70 -49.21
CA ARG A 191 30.67 19.05 -49.73
C ARG A 191 30.51 19.81 -51.04
N TYR A 192 31.03 21.04 -51.10
CA TYR A 192 31.24 21.75 -52.36
C TYR A 192 32.57 21.30 -52.98
N LEU A 193 32.49 20.83 -54.23
CA LEU A 193 33.61 20.65 -55.14
C LEU A 193 33.84 21.97 -55.87
N THR A 194 35.06 22.50 -55.84
CA THR A 194 35.55 23.47 -56.84
C THR A 194 36.88 22.99 -57.38
N ARG A 195 36.96 23.07 -58.71
CA ARG A 195 38.07 22.69 -59.59
C ARG A 195 39.26 23.64 -59.46
#